data_AF-A0A524E4T0-F1
#
_entry.id   AF-A0A524E4T0-F1
#
_cell.length_a   1.000
_cell.length_b   1.000
_cell.length_c   1.000
_cell.angle_alpha   90.00
_cell.angle_beta   90.00
_cell.angle_gamma   90.00
#
_symmetry.space_group_name_H-M   'P 1'
#
loop_
_entity.id
_entity.type
_entity.pdbx_description
1 polymer ?
#
loop_
_entity_poly.entity_id
_entity_poly.type
_entity_poly.pdbx_seq_one_letter_code
_entity_poly.pdbx_strand_id
1 'polypeptide(L)'
;MQTEIAFISSGLSTIVSTILATYLIQKWYHQKARLPFDLPLMFGVVFVASALSQLFKSATLIGFIPDTLEMFRLRTFVIAWVYIPWSLVLMRILWPSGEKWHIRLWGMLTAVSVGVSLFAPTQAIMQTYHTVWILIIIIGVIVTFSVTWKTGRLKEVRSELVVIASILAVISQVGQIIWAAAGLTWIGDVFTVFSVTLYTIALINPWYKREVASPILEPVYMTG
;
A
#
# COMPACT_ATOMS: atom_id res chain seq x y z
N MET A 1 6.25 27.74 -0.73
CA MET A 1 5.00 27.13 -0.23
C MET A 1 4.63 25.79 -0.86
N GLN A 2 4.29 25.67 -2.15
CA GLN A 2 3.84 24.38 -2.72
C GLN A 2 4.91 23.28 -2.65
N THR A 3 6.15 23.59 -3.07
CA THR A 3 7.29 22.67 -3.01
C THR A 3 7.61 22.25 -1.57
N GLU A 4 7.49 23.17 -0.61
CA GLU A 4 7.72 22.88 0.81
C GLU A 4 6.67 21.92 1.36
N ILE A 5 5.39 22.13 1.04
CA ILE A 5 4.31 21.21 1.46
C ILE A 5 4.51 19.83 0.83
N ALA A 6 4.87 19.76 -0.45
CA ALA A 6 5.16 18.50 -1.13
C ALA A 6 6.37 17.79 -0.50
N PHE A 7 7.43 18.53 -0.16
CA PHE A 7 8.60 18.00 0.53
C PHE A 7 8.26 17.47 1.93
N ILE A 8 7.57 18.26 2.75
CA ILE A 8 7.15 17.85 4.10
C ILE A 8 6.25 16.61 4.02
N SER A 9 5.30 16.60 3.09
CA SER A 9 4.36 15.48 2.93
C SER A 9 5.06 14.20 2.48
N SER A 10 5.96 14.29 1.49
CA SER A 10 6.73 13.13 1.03
C SER A 10 7.73 12.65 2.10
N GLY A 11 8.36 13.56 2.84
CA GLY A 11 9.22 13.25 3.98
C GLY A 11 8.47 12.51 5.09
N LEU A 12 7.32 13.03 5.53
CA LEU A 12 6.47 12.38 6.52
C LEU A 12 6.00 10.99 6.05
N SER A 13 5.54 10.89 4.80
CA SER A 13 5.15 9.60 4.21
C SER A 13 6.28 8.60 4.22
N THR A 14 7.51 9.04 3.92
CA THR A 14 8.72 8.21 3.95
C THR A 14 9.00 7.69 5.35
N ILE A 15 8.98 8.56 6.36
CA ILE A 15 9.24 8.20 7.76
C ILE A 15 8.19 7.19 8.26
N VAL A 16 6.91 7.52 8.09
CA VAL A 16 5.80 6.68 8.57
C VAL A 16 5.81 5.32 7.87
N SER A 17 6.02 5.30 6.53
CA SER A 17 6.13 4.04 5.78
C SER A 17 7.32 3.21 6.23
N THR A 18 8.47 3.82 6.54
CA THR A 18 9.67 3.12 7.00
C THR A 18 9.45 2.47 8.37
N ILE A 19 8.83 3.20 9.31
CA ILE A 19 8.48 2.68 10.65
C ILE A 19 7.53 1.49 10.51
N LEU A 20 6.45 1.66 9.74
CA LEU A 20 5.47 0.62 9.52
C LEU A 20 6.06 -0.62 8.83
N ALA A 21 6.85 -0.41 7.78
CA ALA A 21 7.54 -1.50 7.08
C ALA A 21 8.44 -2.30 8.02
N THR A 22 9.25 -1.62 8.81
CA THR A 22 10.15 -2.24 9.79
C THR A 22 9.36 -3.06 10.80
N TYR A 23 8.31 -2.47 11.37
CA TYR A 23 7.42 -3.16 12.32
C TYR A 23 6.81 -4.44 11.73
N LEU A 24 6.26 -4.37 10.51
CA LEU A 24 5.58 -5.49 9.88
C LEU A 24 6.54 -6.62 9.47
N ILE A 25 7.72 -6.26 8.94
CA ILE A 25 8.77 -7.24 8.59
C ILE A 25 9.29 -7.90 9.86
N GLN A 26 9.51 -7.14 10.94
CA GLN A 26 9.88 -7.71 12.24
C GLN A 26 8.78 -8.63 12.77
N LYS A 27 7.51 -8.23 12.71
CA LYS A 27 6.37 -9.06 13.13
C LYS A 27 6.36 -10.38 12.35
N TRP A 28 6.52 -10.34 11.03
CA TRP A 28 6.62 -11.52 10.19
C TRP A 28 7.83 -12.40 10.55
N TYR A 29 8.99 -11.80 10.76
CA TYR A 29 10.22 -12.54 11.08
C TYR A 29 10.11 -13.34 12.39
N HIS A 30 9.37 -12.83 13.38
CA HIS A 30 9.14 -13.47 14.67
C HIS A 30 7.97 -14.48 14.68
N GLN A 31 7.25 -14.67 13.57
CA GLN A 31 6.20 -15.70 13.50
C GLN A 31 6.81 -17.11 13.48
N LYS A 32 6.20 -18.04 14.23
CA LYS A 32 6.65 -19.45 14.29
C LYS A 32 6.48 -20.17 12.95
N ALA A 33 5.34 -19.93 12.28
CA ALA A 33 5.06 -20.41 10.93
C ALA A 33 5.06 -19.20 9.99
N ARG A 34 6.05 -19.13 9.10
CA ARG A 34 6.23 -18.02 8.16
C ARG A 34 5.82 -18.47 6.78
N LEU A 35 4.85 -17.80 6.18
CA LEU A 35 4.52 -17.98 4.77
C LEU A 35 5.07 -16.79 3.97
N PRO A 36 5.58 -17.04 2.74
CA PRO A 36 6.15 -15.99 1.88
C PRO A 36 5.10 -14.99 1.36
N PHE A 37 3.81 -15.24 1.61
CA PHE A 37 2.70 -14.38 1.18
C PHE A 37 1.81 -13.94 2.35
N ASP A 38 2.36 -13.95 3.57
CA ASP A 38 1.64 -13.46 4.74
C ASP A 38 1.42 -11.95 4.66
N LEU A 39 0.27 -11.50 5.17
CA LEU A 39 -0.13 -10.09 5.15
C LEU A 39 0.94 -9.15 5.71
N PRO A 40 1.57 -9.39 6.88
CA PRO A 40 2.60 -8.49 7.40
C PRO A 40 3.79 -8.35 6.45
N LEU A 41 4.27 -9.45 5.85
CA LEU A 41 5.36 -9.38 4.87
C LEU A 41 4.97 -8.58 3.63
N MET A 42 3.79 -8.86 3.08
CA MET A 42 3.31 -8.20 1.85
C MET A 42 3.11 -6.70 2.05
N PHE A 43 2.45 -6.29 3.14
CA PHE A 43 2.38 -4.88 3.49
C PHE A 43 3.77 -4.30 3.76
N GLY A 44 4.64 -5.02 4.47
CA GLY A 44 6.00 -4.60 4.77
C GLY A 44 6.80 -4.24 3.51
N VAL A 45 6.87 -5.16 2.55
CA VAL A 45 7.56 -4.94 1.25
C VAL A 45 6.99 -3.73 0.51
N VAL A 46 5.66 -3.59 0.52
CA VAL A 46 4.96 -2.50 -0.18
C VAL A 46 5.25 -1.16 0.48
N PHE A 47 5.32 -1.09 1.81
CA PHE A 47 5.71 0.11 2.53
C PHE A 47 7.21 0.43 2.40
N VAL A 48 8.11 -0.56 2.26
CA VAL A 48 9.51 -0.32 1.89
C VAL A 48 9.59 0.34 0.51
N ALA A 49 8.93 -0.25 -0.50
CA ALA A 49 8.91 0.28 -1.85
C ALA A 49 8.31 1.70 -1.90
N SER A 50 7.22 1.92 -1.18
CA SER A 50 6.60 3.24 -1.03
C SER A 50 7.55 4.25 -0.38
N ALA A 51 8.20 3.88 0.73
CA ALA A 51 9.16 4.75 1.43
C ALA A 51 10.32 5.15 0.51
N LEU A 52 10.92 4.21 -0.20
CA LEU A 52 12.01 4.48 -1.14
C LEU A 52 11.55 5.37 -2.31
N SER A 53 10.36 5.14 -2.86
CA SER A 53 9.80 5.98 -3.93
C SER A 53 9.55 7.41 -3.46
N GLN A 54 9.07 7.60 -2.23
CA GLN A 54 8.85 8.92 -1.64
C GLN A 54 10.17 9.60 -1.28
N LEU A 55 11.16 8.86 -0.78
CA LEU A 55 12.50 9.36 -0.52
C LEU A 55 13.13 9.93 -1.79
N PHE A 56 13.07 9.20 -2.91
CA PHE A 56 13.57 9.70 -4.19
C PHE A 56 12.83 10.96 -4.63
N LYS A 57 11.51 11.00 -4.49
CA LYS A 57 10.72 12.22 -4.77
C LYS A 57 11.18 13.40 -3.91
N SER A 58 11.29 13.23 -2.60
CA SER A 58 11.71 14.29 -1.67
C SER A 58 13.12 14.78 -1.99
N ALA A 59 14.05 13.87 -2.29
CA ALA A 59 15.42 14.18 -2.63
C ALA A 59 15.54 14.98 -3.94
N THR A 60 14.71 14.66 -4.94
CA THR A 60 14.62 15.45 -6.18
C THR A 60 14.02 16.83 -5.94
N LEU A 61 12.98 16.94 -5.10
CA LEU A 61 12.33 18.23 -4.80
C LEU A 61 13.26 19.25 -4.15
N ILE A 62 14.23 18.81 -3.35
CA ILE A 62 15.22 19.68 -2.71
C ILE A 62 16.50 19.87 -3.54
N GLY A 63 16.57 19.29 -4.74
CA GLY A 63 17.73 19.36 -5.61
C GLY A 63 18.93 18.51 -5.14
N PHE A 64 18.74 17.61 -4.18
CA PHE A 64 19.80 16.68 -3.74
C PHE A 64 20.10 15.62 -4.81
N ILE A 65 19.08 15.20 -5.55
CA ILE A 65 19.20 14.31 -6.71
C ILE A 65 18.66 15.03 -7.94
N PRO A 66 19.34 14.99 -9.11
CA PRO A 66 18.87 15.67 -10.30
C PRO A 66 17.58 15.04 -10.85
N ASP A 67 16.64 15.88 -11.30
CA ASP A 67 15.39 15.45 -11.94
C ASP A 67 15.65 15.00 -13.38
N THR A 68 16.15 13.78 -13.52
CA THR A 68 16.50 13.18 -14.82
C THR A 68 15.57 12.01 -15.14
N LEU A 69 15.48 11.68 -16.43
CA LEU A 69 14.72 10.50 -16.87
C LEU A 69 15.25 9.21 -16.21
N GLU A 70 16.57 9.06 -16.06
CA GLU A 70 17.16 7.87 -15.44
C GLU A 70 16.80 7.75 -13.95
N MET A 71 16.78 8.88 -13.23
CA MET A 71 16.33 8.88 -11.84
C MET A 71 14.84 8.51 -11.74
N PHE A 72 14.03 8.99 -12.69
CA PHE A 72 12.62 8.63 -12.78
C PHE A 72 12.41 7.14 -13.08
N ARG A 73 13.24 6.55 -13.95
CA ARG A 73 13.25 5.09 -14.22
C ARG A 73 13.60 4.28 -12.97
N LEU A 74 14.62 4.68 -12.22
CA LEU A 74 14.96 4.02 -10.96
C LEU A 74 13.81 4.09 -9.95
N ARG A 75 13.19 5.27 -9.80
CA ARG A 75 12.05 5.46 -8.89
C ARG A 75 10.84 4.61 -9.32
N THR A 76 10.54 4.54 -10.61
CA THR A 76 9.41 3.74 -11.13
C THR A 76 9.72 2.23 -11.12
N PHE A 77 10.98 1.83 -11.20
CA PHE A 77 11.37 0.45 -10.91
C PHE A 77 11.05 0.10 -9.45
N VAL A 78 11.38 0.98 -8.50
CA VAL A 78 11.03 0.79 -7.09
C VAL A 78 9.51 0.79 -6.89
N ILE A 79 8.76 1.69 -7.53
CA ILE A 79 7.30 1.75 -7.38
C ILE A 79 6.60 0.49 -7.89
N ALA A 80 7.18 -0.25 -8.84
CA ALA A 80 6.62 -1.51 -9.32
C ALA A 80 6.41 -2.53 -8.18
N TRP A 81 7.30 -2.52 -7.19
CA TRP A 81 7.21 -3.37 -6.00
C TRP A 81 6.07 -3.01 -5.04
N VAL A 82 5.36 -1.89 -5.26
CA VAL A 82 4.14 -1.54 -4.51
C VAL A 82 2.96 -2.41 -4.95
N TYR A 83 2.83 -2.73 -6.23
CA TYR A 83 1.66 -3.47 -6.74
C TYR A 83 1.98 -4.92 -7.12
N ILE A 84 3.22 -5.25 -7.48
CA ILE A 84 3.60 -6.62 -7.88
C ILE A 84 3.30 -7.64 -6.76
N PRO A 85 3.73 -7.46 -5.49
CA PRO A 85 3.41 -8.42 -4.43
C PRO A 85 1.90 -8.53 -4.17
N TRP A 86 1.21 -7.39 -4.15
CA TRP A 86 -0.24 -7.33 -3.94
C TRP A 86 -1.04 -8.03 -5.04
N SER A 87 -0.58 -7.97 -6.29
CA SER A 87 -1.27 -8.65 -7.40
C SER A 87 -1.38 -10.15 -7.15
N LEU A 88 -0.33 -10.77 -6.60
CA LEU A 88 -0.34 -12.20 -6.29
C LEU A 88 -1.27 -12.53 -5.12
N VAL A 89 -1.25 -11.70 -4.08
CA VAL A 89 -2.16 -11.84 -2.93
C VAL A 89 -3.62 -11.72 -3.39
N LEU A 90 -3.94 -10.69 -4.18
CA LEU A 90 -5.28 -10.45 -4.68
C LEU A 90 -5.73 -11.54 -5.66
N MET A 91 -4.85 -12.06 -6.53
CA MET A 91 -5.18 -13.21 -7.37
C MET A 91 -5.57 -14.43 -6.54
N ARG A 92 -4.84 -14.71 -5.45
CA ARG A 92 -5.16 -15.84 -4.54
C ARG A 92 -6.47 -15.65 -3.80
N ILE A 93 -6.77 -14.43 -3.37
CA ILE A 93 -8.00 -14.12 -2.61
C ILE A 93 -9.22 -14.03 -3.53
N LEU A 94 -9.13 -13.29 -4.63
CA LEU A 94 -10.26 -12.98 -5.51
C LEU A 94 -10.48 -14.06 -6.57
N TRP A 95 -9.46 -14.83 -6.94
CA TRP A 95 -9.55 -15.87 -7.96
C TRP A 95 -8.86 -17.19 -7.55
N PRO A 96 -9.38 -17.88 -6.51
CA PRO A 96 -8.77 -19.11 -5.99
C PRO A 96 -8.77 -20.26 -7.02
N SER A 97 -9.77 -20.35 -7.91
CA SER A 97 -9.83 -21.38 -8.95
C SER A 97 -8.75 -21.25 -10.03
N GLY A 98 -8.08 -20.09 -10.10
CA GLY A 98 -7.03 -19.78 -11.07
C GLY A 98 -5.62 -20.13 -10.64
N GLU A 99 -5.41 -20.90 -9.57
CA GLU A 99 -4.10 -21.08 -8.92
C GLU A 99 -2.96 -21.43 -9.88
N LYS A 100 -3.22 -22.31 -10.87
CA LYS A 100 -2.24 -22.70 -11.89
C LYS A 100 -1.73 -21.55 -12.77
N TRP A 101 -2.49 -20.47 -12.87
CA TRP A 101 -2.16 -19.29 -13.67
C TRP A 101 -1.53 -18.16 -12.86
N HIS A 102 -1.66 -18.16 -11.53
CA HIS A 102 -1.22 -17.04 -10.68
C HIS A 102 0.25 -16.71 -10.89
N ILE A 103 1.13 -17.72 -10.87
CA ILE A 103 2.57 -17.49 -11.03
C ILE A 103 2.94 -17.00 -12.44
N ARG A 104 2.21 -17.45 -13.47
CA ARG A 104 2.43 -17.04 -14.86
C ARG A 104 2.02 -15.58 -15.07
N LEU A 105 0.84 -15.21 -14.59
CA LEU A 105 0.33 -13.85 -14.66
C LEU A 105 1.18 -12.89 -13.81
N TRP A 106 1.60 -13.33 -12.62
CA TRP A 106 2.50 -12.57 -11.77
C TRP A 106 3.87 -12.35 -12.42
N GLY A 107 4.45 -13.40 -13.01
CA GLY A 107 5.71 -13.30 -13.75
C GLY A 107 5.59 -12.37 -14.96
N MET A 108 4.49 -12.47 -15.72
CA MET A 108 4.21 -11.58 -16.85
C MET A 108 4.06 -10.12 -16.39
N LEU A 109 3.27 -9.86 -15.35
CA LEU A 109 3.11 -8.52 -14.80
C LEU A 109 4.46 -7.97 -14.34
N THR A 110 5.27 -8.77 -13.66
CA THR A 110 6.61 -8.38 -13.20
C THR A 110 7.50 -8.03 -14.39
N ALA A 111 7.57 -8.89 -15.41
CA ALA A 111 8.39 -8.67 -16.60
C ALA A 111 7.98 -7.39 -17.36
N VAL A 112 6.67 -7.19 -17.59
CA VAL A 112 6.17 -5.98 -18.27
C VAL A 112 6.46 -4.74 -17.44
N SER A 113 6.25 -4.80 -16.13
CA SER A 113 6.46 -3.66 -15.23
C SER A 113 7.91 -3.24 -15.15
N VAL A 114 8.84 -4.21 -15.06
CA VAL A 114 10.28 -3.95 -15.14
C VAL A 114 10.65 -3.39 -16.52
N GLY A 115 10.10 -3.98 -17.59
CA GLY A 115 10.32 -3.50 -18.95
C GLY A 115 9.89 -2.06 -19.15
N VAL A 116 8.69 -1.68 -18.68
CA VAL A 116 8.20 -0.30 -18.74
C VAL A 116 9.07 0.63 -17.90
N SER A 117 9.45 0.24 -16.69
CA SER A 117 10.31 1.09 -15.83
C SER A 117 11.69 1.34 -16.41
N LEU A 118 12.25 0.39 -17.18
CA LEU A 118 13.61 0.52 -17.73
C LEU A 118 13.64 1.13 -19.13
N PHE A 119 12.66 0.82 -19.98
CA PHE A 119 12.73 1.11 -21.42
C PHE A 119 11.70 2.13 -21.91
N ALA A 120 10.78 2.62 -21.07
CA ALA A 120 9.85 3.64 -21.51
C ALA A 120 10.58 4.93 -21.94
N PRO A 121 10.14 5.58 -23.03
CA PRO A 121 10.83 6.73 -23.60
C PRO A 121 10.51 8.04 -22.86
N THR A 122 9.43 8.10 -22.08
CA THR A 122 8.98 9.32 -21.39
C THR A 122 8.49 9.04 -19.97
N GLN A 123 8.60 10.04 -19.11
CA GLN A 123 8.05 10.00 -17.74
C GLN A 123 6.54 9.79 -17.74
N ALA A 124 5.82 10.40 -18.69
CA ALA A 124 4.37 10.28 -18.80
C ALA A 124 3.91 8.83 -18.99
N ILE A 125 4.55 8.07 -19.90
CA ILE A 125 4.19 6.67 -20.15
C ILE A 125 4.40 5.82 -18.89
N MET A 126 5.55 6.00 -18.22
CA MET A 126 5.83 5.28 -16.97
C MET A 126 4.81 5.62 -15.88
N GLN A 127 4.53 6.90 -15.68
CA GLN A 127 3.58 7.36 -14.66
C GLN A 127 2.18 6.81 -14.93
N THR A 128 1.66 6.95 -16.16
CA THR A 128 0.34 6.42 -16.53
C THR A 128 0.25 4.92 -16.30
N TYR A 129 1.23 4.15 -16.77
CA TYR A 129 1.24 2.69 -16.60
C TYR A 129 1.20 2.29 -15.12
N HIS A 130 2.12 2.82 -14.31
CA HIS A 130 2.22 2.46 -12.89
C HIS A 130 0.99 2.93 -12.10
N THR A 131 0.45 4.12 -12.39
CA THR A 131 -0.77 4.61 -11.73
C THR A 131 -1.97 3.71 -12.03
N VAL A 132 -2.16 3.24 -13.27
CA VAL A 132 -3.25 2.31 -13.60
C VAL A 132 -3.16 1.03 -12.79
N TRP A 133 -1.99 0.41 -12.71
CA TRP A 133 -1.81 -0.82 -11.93
C TRP A 133 -1.97 -0.61 -10.43
N ILE A 134 -1.45 0.49 -9.89
CA ILE A 134 -1.66 0.87 -8.49
C ILE A 134 -3.15 1.02 -8.19
N LEU A 135 -3.92 1.69 -9.06
CA LEU A 135 -5.38 1.84 -8.90
C LEU A 135 -6.11 0.49 -8.91
N ILE A 136 -5.78 -0.40 -9.83
CA ILE A 136 -6.35 -1.77 -9.88
C ILE A 136 -6.12 -2.50 -8.56
N ILE A 137 -4.89 -2.43 -8.03
CA ILE A 137 -4.55 -3.05 -6.75
C ILE A 137 -5.30 -2.41 -5.59
N ILE A 138 -5.33 -1.08 -5.50
CA ILE A 138 -6.03 -0.39 -4.41
C ILE A 138 -7.52 -0.77 -4.41
N ILE A 139 -8.15 -0.85 -5.58
CA ILE A 139 -9.54 -1.32 -5.70
C ILE A 139 -9.69 -2.75 -5.18
N GLY A 140 -8.79 -3.67 -5.55
CA GLY A 140 -8.81 -5.03 -5.04
C GLY A 140 -8.62 -5.11 -3.53
N VAL A 141 -7.76 -4.26 -2.95
CA VAL A 141 -7.58 -4.12 -1.49
C VAL A 141 -8.86 -3.60 -0.84
N ILE A 142 -9.51 -2.58 -1.41
CA ILE A 142 -10.81 -2.07 -0.92
C ILE A 142 -11.84 -3.18 -0.88
N VAL A 143 -12.00 -3.92 -1.98
CA VAL A 143 -12.97 -5.04 -2.06
C VAL A 143 -12.67 -6.08 -1.00
N THR A 144 -11.41 -6.52 -0.92
CA THR A 144 -10.96 -7.55 0.03
C THR A 144 -11.22 -7.12 1.47
N PHE A 145 -10.75 -5.94 1.89
CA PHE A 145 -10.90 -5.48 3.26
C PHE A 145 -12.33 -5.06 3.61
N SER A 146 -13.14 -4.66 2.63
CA SER A 146 -14.58 -4.44 2.85
C SER A 146 -15.30 -5.74 3.19
N VAL A 147 -14.99 -6.83 2.49
CA VAL A 147 -15.54 -8.16 2.80
C VAL A 147 -15.03 -8.64 4.16
N THR A 148 -13.73 -8.52 4.43
CA THR A 148 -13.13 -8.87 5.72
C THR A 148 -13.78 -8.10 6.88
N TRP A 149 -14.00 -6.79 6.72
CA TRP A 149 -14.69 -5.97 7.69
C TRP A 149 -16.12 -6.45 7.94
N LYS A 150 -16.91 -6.63 6.87
CA LYS A 150 -18.31 -7.10 6.99
C LYS A 150 -18.42 -8.49 7.61
N THR A 151 -17.44 -9.35 7.39
CA THR A 151 -17.43 -10.74 7.90
C THR A 151 -16.76 -10.88 9.26
N GLY A 152 -16.17 -9.83 9.82
CA GLY A 152 -15.43 -9.89 11.08
C GLY A 152 -14.18 -10.78 11.04
N ARG A 153 -13.64 -11.05 9.84
CA ARG A 153 -12.39 -11.81 9.65
C ARG A 153 -11.19 -10.91 9.95
N LEU A 154 -10.03 -11.51 10.24
CA LEU A 154 -8.76 -10.80 10.53
C LEU A 154 -8.85 -9.77 11.67
N LYS A 155 -9.14 -10.23 12.89
CA LYS A 155 -9.20 -9.39 14.12
C LYS A 155 -7.89 -8.66 14.46
N GLU A 156 -6.78 -9.10 13.86
CA GLU A 156 -5.47 -8.46 13.98
C GLU A 156 -5.31 -7.17 13.17
N VAL A 157 -6.25 -6.84 12.28
CA VAL A 157 -6.16 -5.66 11.42
C VAL A 157 -7.47 -4.89 11.47
N ARG A 158 -7.40 -3.57 11.66
CA ARG A 158 -8.57 -2.68 11.59
C ARG A 158 -9.00 -2.49 10.13
N SER A 159 -9.73 -3.48 9.62
CA SER A 159 -10.12 -3.55 8.21
C SER A 159 -10.91 -2.32 7.75
N GLU A 160 -11.68 -1.69 8.63
CA GLU A 160 -12.40 -0.44 8.36
C GLU A 160 -11.44 0.71 8.04
N LEU A 161 -10.33 0.82 8.79
CA LEU A 161 -9.33 1.86 8.55
C LEU A 161 -8.51 1.58 7.30
N VAL A 162 -8.24 0.31 6.99
CA VAL A 162 -7.59 -0.08 5.72
C VAL A 162 -8.44 0.36 4.53
N VAL A 163 -9.76 0.17 4.58
CA VAL A 163 -10.66 0.61 3.51
C VAL A 163 -10.62 2.13 3.36
N ILE A 164 -10.75 2.89 4.46
CA ILE A 164 -10.71 4.36 4.41
C ILE A 164 -9.36 4.85 3.89
N ALA A 165 -8.25 4.29 4.37
CA ALA A 165 -6.90 4.60 3.90
C ALA A 165 -6.77 4.34 2.39
N SER A 166 -7.30 3.21 1.92
CA SER A 166 -7.31 2.86 0.50
C SER A 166 -8.11 3.85 -0.35
N ILE A 167 -9.25 4.32 0.13
CA ILE A 167 -10.04 5.34 -0.57
C ILE A 167 -9.24 6.65 -0.69
N LEU A 168 -8.59 7.08 0.39
CA LEU A 168 -7.70 8.26 0.33
C LEU A 168 -6.53 8.02 -0.64
N ALA A 169 -6.00 6.80 -0.72
CA ALA A 169 -4.99 6.45 -1.71
C ALA A 169 -5.53 6.56 -3.15
N VAL A 170 -6.76 6.12 -3.44
CA VAL A 170 -7.39 6.33 -4.76
C VAL A 170 -7.51 7.82 -5.07
N ILE A 171 -8.04 8.62 -4.13
CA ILE A 171 -8.18 10.07 -4.31
C ILE A 171 -6.82 10.71 -4.59
N SER A 172 -5.78 10.29 -3.87
CA SER A 172 -4.42 10.73 -4.11
C SER A 172 -3.95 10.39 -5.53
N GLN A 173 -4.07 9.12 -5.96
CA GLN A 173 -3.56 8.67 -7.26
C GLN A 173 -4.30 9.31 -8.44
N VAL A 174 -5.63 9.37 -8.38
CA VAL A 174 -6.45 10.05 -9.41
C VAL A 174 -6.17 11.55 -9.39
N GLY A 175 -6.09 12.12 -8.19
CA GLY A 175 -5.79 13.53 -7.98
C GLY A 175 -4.42 13.94 -8.52
N GLN A 176 -3.39 13.10 -8.42
CA GLN A 176 -2.07 13.37 -9.02
C GLN A 176 -2.16 13.56 -10.54
N ILE A 177 -3.10 12.89 -11.24
CA ILE A 177 -3.32 13.09 -12.67
C ILE A 177 -4.10 14.38 -12.91
N ILE A 178 -5.21 14.59 -12.20
CA ILE A 178 -6.11 15.72 -12.42
C ILE A 178 -5.45 17.05 -12.03
N TRP A 179 -4.80 17.10 -10.86
CA TRP A 179 -4.20 18.31 -10.30
C TRP A 179 -2.83 18.64 -10.90
N ALA A 180 -2.19 17.71 -11.62
CA ALA A 180 -0.95 18.00 -12.34
C ALA A 180 -1.14 19.13 -13.35
N ALA A 181 -2.27 19.15 -14.06
CA ALA A 181 -2.58 20.21 -15.04
C ALA A 181 -2.69 21.61 -14.39
N ALA A 182 -3.02 21.68 -13.10
CA ALA A 182 -3.16 22.93 -12.35
C ALA A 182 -1.92 23.27 -11.49
N GLY A 183 -0.85 22.46 -11.53
CA GLY A 183 0.31 22.62 -10.64
C GLY A 183 0.02 22.35 -9.16
N LEU A 184 -1.08 21.64 -8.85
CA LEU A 184 -1.54 21.37 -7.48
C LEU A 184 -1.23 19.94 -7.01
N THR A 185 -0.13 19.35 -7.51
CA THR A 185 0.28 17.97 -7.20
C THR A 185 0.53 17.72 -5.71
N TRP A 186 0.86 18.77 -4.95
CA TRP A 186 1.02 18.71 -3.49
C TRP A 186 -0.25 18.24 -2.76
N ILE A 187 -1.45 18.48 -3.31
CA ILE A 187 -2.72 18.02 -2.72
C ILE A 187 -2.74 16.49 -2.66
N GLY A 188 -2.30 15.83 -3.75
CA GLY A 188 -2.18 14.38 -3.79
C GLY A 188 -1.19 13.85 -2.76
N ASP A 189 -0.11 14.60 -2.48
CA ASP A 189 0.88 14.20 -1.46
C ASP A 189 0.30 14.28 -0.04
N VAL A 190 -0.52 15.28 0.24
CA VAL A 190 -1.24 15.39 1.52
C VAL A 190 -2.17 14.20 1.72
N PHE A 191 -2.96 13.82 0.71
CA PHE A 191 -3.79 12.61 0.77
C PHE A 191 -2.96 11.32 0.95
N THR A 192 -1.76 11.26 0.36
CA THR A 192 -0.84 10.14 0.58
C THR A 192 -0.43 10.03 2.05
N VAL A 193 -0.05 11.15 2.69
CA VAL A 193 0.32 11.16 4.11
C VAL A 193 -0.82 10.66 4.98
N PHE A 194 -2.04 11.17 4.77
CA PHE A 194 -3.21 10.74 5.53
C PHE A 194 -3.52 9.26 5.33
N SER A 195 -3.47 8.79 4.08
CA SER A 195 -3.62 7.37 3.74
C SER A 195 -2.61 6.50 4.51
N VAL A 196 -1.31 6.81 4.38
CA VAL A 196 -0.23 6.03 5.03
C VAL A 196 -0.35 6.07 6.56
N THR A 197 -0.74 7.20 7.13
CA THR A 197 -0.98 7.34 8.57
C THR A 197 -2.14 6.45 9.02
N LEU A 198 -3.26 6.43 8.29
CA LEU A 198 -4.39 5.55 8.60
C LEU A 198 -4.03 4.08 8.43
N TYR A 199 -3.28 3.71 7.40
CA TYR A 199 -2.73 2.35 7.25
C TYR A 199 -1.88 1.96 8.46
N THR A 200 -1.03 2.87 8.94
CA THR A 200 -0.18 2.64 10.10
C THR A 200 -1.01 2.36 11.35
N ILE A 201 -2.01 3.21 11.62
CA ILE A 201 -2.92 3.01 12.74
C ILE A 201 -3.69 1.69 12.58
N ALA A 202 -4.11 1.35 11.36
CA ALA A 202 -4.89 0.16 11.08
C ALA A 202 -4.14 -1.15 11.34
N LEU A 203 -2.84 -1.15 11.07
CA LEU A 203 -1.98 -2.33 11.09
C LEU A 203 -1.21 -2.49 12.42
N ILE A 204 -0.95 -1.40 13.16
CA ILE A 204 -0.26 -1.45 14.46
C ILE A 204 -1.23 -1.65 15.63
N ASN A 205 -2.48 -1.18 15.52
CA ASN A 205 -3.45 -1.20 16.63
C ASN A 205 -4.59 -2.22 16.39
N PRO A 206 -4.36 -3.54 16.60
CA PRO A 206 -5.40 -4.56 16.45
C PRO A 206 -6.52 -4.42 17.49
N TRP A 207 -7.76 -4.73 17.11
CA TRP A 207 -8.96 -4.76 17.97
C TRP A 207 -8.95 -5.87 19.04
N TYR A 208 -7.79 -6.44 19.38
CA TYR A 208 -7.64 -7.68 20.17
C TYR A 208 -8.35 -7.65 21.54
N LYS A 209 -8.74 -6.48 22.05
CA LYS A 209 -9.37 -6.32 23.37
C LYS A 209 -10.89 -6.10 23.37
N ARG A 210 -11.60 -6.01 22.24
CA ARG A 210 -13.05 -5.69 22.27
C ARG A 210 -13.94 -6.85 22.74
N GLU A 211 -13.51 -8.10 22.52
CA GLU A 211 -14.33 -9.28 22.84
C GLU A 211 -14.08 -9.85 24.24
N VAL A 212 -12.90 -9.63 24.82
CA VAL A 212 -12.61 -10.03 26.22
C VAL A 212 -13.41 -9.19 27.23
N ALA A 213 -14.00 -8.07 26.78
CA ALA A 213 -14.85 -7.19 27.58
C ALA A 213 -16.35 -7.39 27.33
N SER A 214 -16.78 -8.46 26.63
CA SER A 214 -18.16 -8.92 26.77
C SER A 214 -18.20 -9.76 28.05
N PRO A 215 -18.90 -9.33 29.12
CA PRO A 215 -19.16 -10.21 30.23
C PRO A 215 -19.83 -11.45 29.65
N ILE A 216 -19.26 -12.61 29.93
CA ILE A 216 -20.00 -13.86 29.81
C ILE A 216 -21.21 -13.63 30.70
N LEU A 217 -22.37 -13.38 30.10
CA LEU A 217 -23.64 -13.63 30.77
C LEU A 217 -23.57 -15.11 31.10
N GLU A 218 -23.19 -15.43 32.34
CA GLU A 218 -23.24 -16.78 32.85
C GLU A 218 -24.62 -17.33 32.50
N PRO A 219 -24.71 -18.52 31.87
CA PRO A 219 -26.00 -19.17 31.76
C PRO A 219 -26.49 -19.36 33.20
N VAL A 220 -27.52 -18.62 33.57
CA VAL A 220 -28.29 -18.86 34.78
C VAL A 220 -28.86 -20.26 34.61
N TYR A 221 -28.17 -21.25 35.17
CA TYR A 221 -28.70 -22.58 35.35
C TYR A 221 -29.91 -22.41 36.27
N MET A 222 -31.10 -22.30 35.67
CA MET A 222 -32.36 -22.46 36.37
C MET A 222 -32.43 -23.92 36.80
N THR A 223 -31.92 -24.21 37.99
CA THR A 223 -32.19 -25.45 38.70
C THR A 223 -33.66 -25.44 39.12
N GLY A 224 -34.47 -26.20 38.38
CA GLY A 224 -35.80 -26.64 38.80
C GLY A 224 -35.76 -28.13 39.11
#